data_AF-A0A2V4C9D7-F1
#
_entry.id   AF-A0A2V4C9D7-F1
#
_cell.length_a   1.000
_cell.length_b   1.000
_cell.length_c   1.000
_cell.angle_alpha   90.00
_cell.angle_beta   90.00
_cell.angle_gamma   90.00
#
_symmetry.space_group_name_H-M   'P 1'
#
loop_
_entity.id
_entity.type
_entity.pdbx_description
1 polymer ?
#
loop_
_entity_poly.entity_id
_entity_poly.type
_entity_poly.pdbx_seq_one_letter_code
_entity_poly.pdbx_strand_id
1 'polypeptide(L)'
;MKDLFLIIVFFITTICISQNVKVDSVKQFTTNEIDSICKINGKEYISEGKIIPKMGSKSKKNKIVKNGNGSFSYSFYINHLNKEKYNSLSNKNSELIKVCYKEKISYKSSLCEVIDAQFYYSNDSLNYIKLKLIRTENKKDTSGEFNISISELNETKAIRNDMLFDYKHWIIKKNEEIIKIYNNK
;
A
#
# COMPACT_ATOMS: atom_id res chain seq x y z
N MET A 1 -59.94 -6.61 -4.78
CA MET A 1 -59.10 -6.83 -3.58
C MET A 1 -58.34 -8.16 -3.56
N LYS A 2 -58.53 -9.08 -4.53
CA LYS A 2 -57.71 -10.30 -4.63
C LYS A 2 -56.37 -10.08 -5.34
N ASP A 3 -56.31 -9.11 -6.24
CA ASP A 3 -55.12 -8.86 -7.06
C ASP A 3 -54.00 -8.13 -6.30
N LEU A 4 -54.34 -7.35 -5.26
CA LEU A 4 -53.36 -6.65 -4.44
C LEU A 4 -52.59 -7.60 -3.51
N PHE A 5 -53.25 -8.70 -3.08
CA PHE A 5 -52.66 -9.68 -2.18
C PHE A 5 -51.60 -10.54 -2.90
N LEU A 6 -51.78 -10.78 -4.20
CA LEU A 6 -50.84 -11.52 -5.04
C LEU A 6 -49.53 -10.75 -5.27
N ILE A 7 -49.58 -9.42 -5.37
CA ILE A 7 -48.40 -8.57 -5.54
C ILE A 7 -47.52 -8.59 -4.27
N ILE A 8 -48.14 -8.62 -3.09
CA ILE A 8 -47.41 -8.65 -1.81
C ILE A 8 -46.71 -10.01 -1.61
N VAL A 9 -47.34 -11.12 -2.01
CA VAL A 9 -46.72 -12.47 -1.92
C VAL A 9 -45.54 -12.64 -2.88
N PHE A 10 -45.59 -12.02 -4.07
CA PHE A 10 -44.44 -11.99 -4.99
C PHE A 10 -43.26 -11.17 -4.47
N PHE A 11 -43.52 -10.09 -3.72
CA PHE A 11 -42.46 -9.27 -3.11
C PHE A 11 -41.76 -9.97 -1.92
N ILE A 12 -42.50 -10.76 -1.13
CA ILE A 12 -41.90 -11.44 0.04
C ILE A 12 -41.04 -12.63 -0.40
N THR A 13 -41.37 -13.29 -1.51
CA THR A 13 -40.59 -14.44 -2.02
C THR A 13 -39.33 -14.05 -2.80
N THR A 14 -39.18 -12.79 -3.22
CA THR A 14 -37.95 -12.31 -3.89
C THR A 14 -36.88 -11.80 -2.91
N ILE A 15 -37.18 -11.60 -1.62
CA ILE A 15 -36.22 -11.09 -0.63
C ILE A 15 -35.43 -12.20 0.07
N CYS A 16 -35.81 -13.47 -0.14
CA CYS A 16 -35.12 -14.61 0.45
C CYS A 16 -34.45 -15.45 -0.66
N ILE A 17 -33.25 -15.06 -1.08
CA ILE A 17 -32.08 -15.89 -1.43
C ILE A 17 -30.99 -14.92 -1.90
N SER A 18 -30.30 -14.30 -0.95
CA SER A 18 -28.97 -13.71 -1.15
C SER A 18 -28.09 -14.06 0.05
N GLN A 19 -28.11 -15.34 0.43
CA GLN A 19 -27.11 -15.92 1.33
C GLN A 19 -26.33 -17.00 0.61
N ASN A 20 -25.93 -16.73 -0.63
CA ASN A 20 -24.98 -17.55 -1.36
C ASN A 20 -23.72 -16.74 -1.68
N VAL A 21 -23.20 -16.03 -0.67
CA VAL A 21 -21.78 -15.68 -0.67
C VAL A 21 -21.07 -16.97 -0.30
N LYS A 22 -20.49 -17.63 -1.31
CA LYS A 22 -19.51 -18.69 -1.09
C LYS A 22 -18.54 -18.24 -0.02
N VAL A 23 -18.61 -18.87 1.15
CA VAL A 23 -17.68 -18.69 2.26
C VAL A 23 -16.41 -19.46 1.89
N ASP A 24 -15.71 -18.95 0.88
CA ASP A 24 -14.34 -19.33 0.51
C ASP A 24 -13.53 -18.08 0.12
N SER A 25 -14.02 -16.88 0.48
CA SER A 25 -13.19 -15.69 0.40
C SER A 25 -12.25 -15.68 1.60
N VAL A 26 -10.97 -15.92 1.34
CA VAL A 26 -9.89 -15.59 2.29
C VAL A 26 -10.17 -14.18 2.80
N LYS A 27 -10.56 -14.06 4.08
CA LYS A 27 -10.86 -12.76 4.69
C LYS A 27 -9.65 -11.85 4.49
N GLN A 28 -9.80 -10.80 3.67
CA GLN A 28 -8.80 -9.75 3.55
C GLN A 28 -8.88 -8.85 4.77
N PHE A 29 -7.76 -8.65 5.45
CA PHE A 29 -7.67 -7.77 6.61
C PHE A 29 -7.67 -6.31 6.19
N THR A 30 -8.43 -5.49 6.90
CA THR A 30 -8.42 -4.04 6.73
C THR A 30 -7.12 -3.44 7.27
N THR A 31 -6.73 -2.24 6.78
CA THR A 31 -5.54 -1.55 7.29
C THR A 31 -5.62 -1.23 8.77
N ASN A 32 -6.81 -0.93 9.30
CA ASN A 32 -7.03 -0.68 10.72
C ASN A 32 -6.85 -1.94 11.57
N GLU A 33 -7.32 -3.10 11.09
CA GLU A 33 -7.08 -4.38 11.76
C GLU A 33 -5.58 -4.67 11.81
N ILE A 34 -4.86 -4.51 10.69
CA ILE A 34 -3.40 -4.68 10.64
C ILE A 34 -2.70 -3.69 11.57
N ASP A 35 -3.04 -2.39 11.51
CA ASP A 35 -2.43 -1.33 12.34
C ASP A 35 -2.63 -1.57 13.85
N SER A 36 -3.82 -2.03 14.25
CA SER A 36 -4.15 -2.32 15.65
C SER A 36 -3.34 -3.51 16.20
N ILE A 37 -2.97 -4.44 15.32
CA ILE A 37 -2.25 -5.66 15.66
C ILE A 37 -0.73 -5.45 15.58
N CYS A 38 -0.25 -4.67 14.59
CA CYS A 38 1.17 -4.47 14.28
C CYS A 38 1.95 -3.57 15.24
N LYS A 39 1.33 -2.95 16.25
CA LYS A 39 2.04 -2.09 17.23
C LYS A 39 2.12 -2.64 18.66
N ILE A 40 1.40 -3.72 18.96
CA ILE A 40 1.26 -4.19 20.35
C ILE A 40 2.31 -5.25 20.70
N ASN A 41 2.78 -6.09 19.75
CA ASN A 41 3.65 -7.25 20.06
C ASN A 41 4.68 -7.62 18.95
N GLY A 42 4.90 -6.78 17.95
CA GLY A 42 5.70 -7.15 16.76
C GLY A 42 7.21 -6.93 16.91
N LYS A 43 8.01 -7.76 16.25
CA LYS A 43 9.45 -7.49 16.06
C LYS A 43 9.63 -6.40 15.02
N GLU A 44 10.25 -5.30 15.41
CA GLU A 44 10.67 -4.25 14.49
C GLU A 44 11.97 -4.65 13.79
N TYR A 45 12.02 -4.52 12.47
CA TYR A 45 13.24 -4.67 11.70
C TYR A 45 13.46 -3.43 10.85
N ILE A 46 14.65 -2.85 10.97
CA ILE A 46 15.04 -1.63 10.28
C ILE A 46 16.12 -1.97 9.26
N SER A 47 15.92 -1.55 8.00
CA SER A 47 16.91 -1.62 6.94
C SER A 47 17.11 -0.23 6.33
N GLU A 48 18.35 0.26 6.29
CA GLU A 48 18.68 1.61 5.79
C GLU A 48 19.67 1.55 4.63
N GLY A 49 19.66 2.58 3.79
CA GLY A 49 20.65 2.72 2.72
C GLY A 49 20.80 4.14 2.19
N LYS A 50 21.84 4.33 1.38
CA LYS A 50 22.15 5.61 0.71
C LYS A 50 21.78 5.55 -0.76
N ILE A 51 21.21 6.63 -1.28
CA ILE A 51 20.85 6.80 -2.69
C ILE A 51 21.82 7.80 -3.31
N ILE A 52 22.61 7.31 -4.27
CA ILE A 52 23.45 8.15 -5.13
C ILE A 52 22.87 8.08 -6.54
N PRO A 53 21.98 9.01 -6.94
CA PRO A 53 21.44 9.03 -8.29
C PRO A 53 22.57 9.24 -9.31
N LYS A 54 22.77 8.28 -10.23
CA LYS A 54 23.73 8.35 -11.33
C LYS A 54 23.09 8.95 -12.59
N MET A 55 23.83 9.82 -13.28
CA MET A 55 23.40 10.54 -14.49
C MET A 55 23.02 9.61 -15.66
N GLY A 56 21.96 9.95 -16.38
CA GLY A 56 21.80 9.61 -17.80
C GLY A 56 22.29 10.75 -18.68
N SER A 57 23.19 10.48 -19.62
CA SER A 57 23.71 11.50 -20.54
C SER A 57 22.73 11.77 -21.70
N LYS A 58 22.61 13.06 -22.04
CA LYS A 58 22.09 13.68 -23.29
C LYS A 58 20.60 14.08 -23.35
N SER A 59 20.33 15.39 -23.34
CA SER A 59 20.05 16.16 -24.57
C SER A 59 20.06 17.67 -24.28
N LYS A 60 20.52 18.49 -25.25
CA LYS A 60 20.73 19.94 -25.14
C LYS A 60 19.43 20.79 -24.97
N LYS A 61 18.26 20.18 -24.76
CA LYS A 61 16.97 20.91 -24.67
C LYS A 61 16.13 20.62 -23.42
N ASN A 62 16.48 19.63 -22.61
CA ASN A 62 15.73 19.32 -21.38
C ASN A 62 16.63 19.57 -20.16
N LYS A 63 16.14 20.39 -19.21
CA LYS A 63 16.82 20.73 -17.95
C LYS A 63 17.47 19.49 -17.33
N ILE A 64 18.79 19.53 -17.20
CA ILE A 64 19.62 18.49 -16.58
C ILE A 64 19.24 18.41 -15.09
N VAL A 65 18.79 17.24 -14.65
CA VAL A 65 18.64 16.92 -13.23
C VAL A 65 20.04 16.84 -12.61
N LYS A 66 20.32 17.71 -11.64
CA LYS A 66 21.64 17.85 -11.00
C LYS A 66 21.82 16.79 -9.91
N ASN A 67 23.06 16.33 -9.71
CA ASN A 67 23.46 15.37 -8.65
C ASN A 67 22.68 15.57 -7.34
N GLY A 68 22.15 14.49 -6.78
CA GLY A 68 21.50 14.48 -5.48
C GLY A 68 22.18 13.51 -4.51
N ASN A 69 21.86 13.63 -3.24
CA ASN A 69 22.18 12.64 -2.21
C ASN A 69 20.89 12.30 -1.48
N GLY A 70 20.69 11.02 -1.20
CA GLY A 70 19.49 10.56 -0.53
C GLY A 70 19.75 9.42 0.43
N SER A 71 18.72 9.12 1.20
CA SER A 71 18.67 8.01 2.13
C SER A 71 17.30 7.39 2.08
N PHE A 72 17.24 6.10 2.39
CA PHE A 72 15.97 5.40 2.60
C PHE A 72 16.03 4.53 3.84
N SER A 73 14.87 4.22 4.40
CA SER A 73 14.69 3.24 5.44
C SER A 73 13.41 2.43 5.25
N TYR A 74 13.46 1.18 5.67
CA TYR A 74 12.32 0.29 5.82
C TYR A 74 12.18 -0.07 7.30
N SER A 75 10.98 0.07 7.86
CA SER A 75 10.62 -0.46 9.17
C SER A 75 9.51 -1.49 9.00
N PHE A 76 9.79 -2.74 9.36
CA PHE A 76 8.85 -3.85 9.28
C PHE A 76 8.22 -4.08 10.64
N TYR A 77 6.89 -4.23 10.67
CA TYR A 77 6.10 -4.58 11.83
C TYR A 77 5.36 -5.88 11.52
N ILE A 78 5.85 -6.97 12.07
CA ILE A 78 5.33 -8.32 11.82
C ILE A 78 4.53 -8.78 13.03
N ASN A 79 3.35 -9.34 12.80
CA ASN A 79 2.64 -10.06 13.84
C ASN A 79 2.05 -11.36 13.30
N HIS A 80 2.30 -12.44 14.04
CA HIS A 80 1.63 -13.71 13.84
C HIS A 80 0.40 -13.71 14.75
N LEU A 81 -0.80 -13.73 14.18
CA LEU A 81 -2.04 -13.72 14.94
C LEU A 81 -2.00 -14.75 16.09
N ASN A 82 -2.14 -14.27 17.32
CA ASN A 82 -2.26 -15.15 18.48
C ASN A 82 -3.59 -15.91 18.38
N LYS A 83 -3.50 -17.24 18.30
CA LYS A 83 -4.61 -18.18 18.15
C LYS A 83 -5.77 -17.91 19.11
N GLU A 84 -5.48 -17.53 20.37
CA GLU A 84 -6.50 -17.45 21.42
C GLU A 84 -7.56 -16.35 21.20
N LYS A 85 -7.18 -15.20 20.61
CA LYS A 85 -8.12 -14.07 20.39
C LYS A 85 -8.87 -14.13 19.06
N TYR A 86 -8.39 -14.96 18.12
CA TYR A 86 -8.86 -15.01 16.72
C TYR A 86 -9.42 -16.37 16.30
N ASN A 87 -9.54 -17.34 17.21
CA ASN A 87 -10.12 -18.66 16.97
C ASN A 87 -11.55 -18.66 16.37
N SER A 88 -12.25 -17.51 16.35
CA SER A 88 -13.57 -17.34 15.72
C SER A 88 -13.51 -17.02 14.21
N LEU A 89 -12.33 -16.71 13.67
CA LEU A 89 -12.13 -16.39 12.26
C LEU A 89 -11.34 -17.55 11.60
N SER A 90 -11.83 -18.04 10.47
CA SER A 90 -11.37 -19.27 9.78
C SER A 90 -9.90 -19.29 9.35
N ASN A 91 -9.15 -18.20 9.49
CA ASN A 91 -7.76 -18.07 9.02
C ASN A 91 -6.75 -18.11 10.18
N LYS A 92 -6.63 -19.29 10.81
CA LYS A 92 -5.83 -19.54 12.03
C LYS A 92 -4.32 -19.26 11.94
N ASN A 93 -3.76 -19.00 10.76
CA ASN A 93 -2.31 -18.83 10.56
C ASN A 93 -1.96 -17.61 9.67
N SER A 94 -2.81 -16.59 9.61
CA SER A 94 -2.49 -15.44 8.76
C SER A 94 -1.43 -14.54 9.39
N GLU A 95 -0.32 -14.36 8.68
CA GLU A 95 0.70 -13.39 9.04
C GLU A 95 0.30 -12.02 8.53
N LEU A 96 0.34 -11.03 9.42
CA LEU A 96 0.05 -9.64 9.10
C LEU A 96 1.34 -8.85 9.15
N ILE A 97 1.65 -8.18 8.05
CA ILE A 97 2.88 -7.41 7.91
C ILE A 97 2.51 -5.99 7.53
N LYS A 98 3.02 -5.03 8.30
CA LYS A 98 3.06 -3.63 7.91
C LYS A 98 4.50 -3.23 7.63
N VAL A 99 4.74 -2.58 6.50
CA VAL A 99 6.06 -2.05 6.16
C VAL A 99 5.95 -0.54 5.96
N CYS A 100 6.67 0.21 6.78
CA CYS A 100 6.84 1.64 6.62
C CYS A 100 8.12 1.89 5.83
N TYR A 101 8.00 2.54 4.68
CA TYR A 101 9.13 2.99 3.88
C TYR A 101 9.24 4.50 3.94
N LYS A 102 10.46 5.01 4.11
CA LYS A 102 10.77 6.42 4.02
C LYS A 102 11.95 6.62 3.09
N GLU A 103 11.85 7.60 2.21
CA GLU A 103 12.93 8.01 1.32
C GLU A 103 13.01 9.52 1.27
N LYS A 104 14.23 10.04 1.26
CA LYS A 104 14.50 11.46 1.05
C LYS A 104 15.64 11.60 0.07
N ILE A 105 15.44 12.39 -0.97
CA ILE A 105 16.47 12.79 -1.93
C ILE A 105 16.57 14.31 -1.93
N SER A 106 17.78 14.83 -1.71
CA SER A 106 18.09 16.25 -1.84
C SER A 106 18.99 16.49 -3.03
N TYR A 107 18.54 17.32 -3.97
CA TYR A 107 19.26 17.67 -5.19
C TYR A 107 20.01 18.99 -5.02
N LYS A 108 21.11 19.18 -5.76
CA LYS A 108 21.89 20.44 -5.76
C LYS A 108 21.08 21.70 -6.15
N SER A 109 19.90 21.55 -6.75
CA SER A 109 19.04 22.65 -7.21
C SER A 109 18.07 23.17 -6.14
N SER A 110 18.31 22.93 -4.85
CA SER A 110 17.36 23.24 -3.77
C SER A 110 16.00 22.52 -3.92
N LEU A 111 15.98 21.46 -4.73
CA LEU A 111 14.86 20.54 -4.88
C LEU A 111 15.06 19.42 -3.84
N CYS A 112 14.01 19.10 -3.09
CA CYS A 112 13.97 17.95 -2.19
C CYS A 112 12.72 17.14 -2.50
N GLU A 113 12.88 15.82 -2.54
CA GLU A 113 11.76 14.88 -2.68
C GLU A 113 11.75 13.96 -1.45
N VAL A 114 10.59 13.80 -0.85
CA VAL A 114 10.36 12.89 0.27
C VAL A 114 9.21 11.96 -0.10
N ILE A 115 9.43 10.67 0.09
CA ILE A 115 8.41 9.63 -0.08
C ILE A 115 8.21 8.93 1.26
N ASP A 116 7.00 8.98 1.78
CA ASP A 116 6.56 8.16 2.92
C ASP A 116 5.53 7.16 2.41
N ALA A 117 5.78 5.86 2.60
CA ALA A 117 4.85 4.82 2.18
C ALA A 117 4.58 3.80 3.28
N GLN A 118 3.38 3.24 3.30
CA GLN A 118 2.96 2.16 4.19
C GLN A 118 2.35 1.06 3.35
N PHE A 119 2.96 -0.12 3.38
CA PHE A 119 2.50 -1.32 2.68
C PHE A 119 1.89 -2.28 3.70
N TYR A 120 0.73 -2.83 3.36
CA TYR A 120 -0.06 -3.69 4.24
C TYR A 120 -0.25 -5.05 3.57
N TYR A 121 0.20 -6.12 4.24
CA TYR A 121 0.18 -7.47 3.71
C TYR A 121 -0.61 -8.43 4.59
N SER A 122 -1.11 -9.49 3.95
CA SER A 122 -1.54 -10.72 4.61
C SER A 122 -0.94 -11.92 3.88
N ASN A 123 -0.20 -12.79 4.58
CA ASN A 123 0.47 -13.96 3.98
C ASN A 123 1.26 -13.61 2.71
N ASP A 124 2.18 -12.65 2.80
CA ASP A 124 3.01 -12.10 1.72
C ASP A 124 2.25 -11.42 0.56
N SER A 125 0.92 -11.44 0.59
CA SER A 125 0.08 -10.78 -0.41
C SER A 125 -0.17 -9.34 -0.01
N LEU A 126 0.24 -8.42 -0.89
CA LEU A 126 0.00 -6.99 -0.72
C LEU A 126 -1.49 -6.69 -0.87
N ASN A 127 -2.10 -6.11 0.16
CA ASN A 127 -3.52 -5.76 0.18
C ASN A 127 -3.77 -4.28 -0.12
N TYR A 128 -2.94 -3.41 0.48
CA TYR A 128 -3.19 -1.97 0.49
C TYR A 128 -1.91 -1.16 0.65
N ILE A 129 -1.91 0.05 0.08
CA ILE A 129 -0.79 1.00 0.16
C ILE A 129 -1.31 2.39 0.50
N LYS A 130 -0.62 3.05 1.43
CA LYS A 130 -0.69 4.50 1.64
C LYS A 130 0.63 5.10 1.19
N LEU A 131 0.58 6.14 0.36
CA LEU A 131 1.76 6.80 -0.21
C LEU A 131 1.59 8.31 -0.08
N LYS A 132 2.60 8.97 0.46
CA LYS A 132 2.70 10.43 0.52
C LYS A 132 3.99 10.84 -0.19
N LEU A 133 3.85 11.75 -1.14
CA LEU A 133 4.96 12.37 -1.86
C LEU A 133 4.98 13.85 -1.51
N ILE A 134 6.15 14.35 -1.12
CA ILE A 134 6.38 15.77 -0.85
C ILE A 134 7.54 16.22 -1.75
N ARG A 135 7.30 17.24 -2.55
CA ARG A 135 8.32 17.93 -3.34
C ARG A 135 8.47 19.35 -2.80
N THR A 136 9.66 19.67 -2.35
CA THR A 136 10.05 21.04 -1.95
C THR A 136 10.91 21.64 -3.05
N GLU A 137 10.47 22.73 -3.67
CA GLU A 137 11.24 23.50 -4.63
C GLU A 137 11.27 24.97 -4.21
N ASN A 138 12.46 25.57 -4.08
CA ASN A 138 12.62 26.98 -3.69
C ASN A 138 11.84 27.36 -2.41
N LYS A 139 11.86 26.48 -1.39
CA LYS A 139 11.14 26.62 -0.11
C LYS A 139 9.60 26.57 -0.22
N LYS A 140 9.05 26.14 -1.36
CA LYS A 140 7.62 25.86 -1.53
C LYS A 140 7.40 24.37 -1.57
N ASP A 141 6.45 23.90 -0.77
CA ASP A 141 6.09 22.50 -0.71
C ASP A 141 4.88 22.24 -1.61
N THR A 142 4.95 21.16 -2.39
CA THR A 142 3.81 20.53 -3.03
C THR A 142 3.74 19.11 -2.49
N SER A 143 2.56 18.70 -2.03
CA SER A 143 2.34 17.35 -1.51
C SER A 143 1.21 16.66 -2.24
N GLY A 144 1.29 15.33 -2.31
CA GLY A 144 0.24 14.48 -2.84
C GLY A 144 0.15 13.22 -1.99
N GLU A 145 -1.08 12.81 -1.67
CA GLU A 145 -1.36 11.59 -0.94
C GLU A 145 -2.20 10.66 -1.80
N PHE A 146 -1.83 9.38 -1.80
CA PHE A 146 -2.45 8.33 -2.61
C PHE A 146 -2.66 7.13 -1.70
N ASN A 147 -3.90 6.66 -1.63
CA ASN A 147 -4.22 5.45 -0.90
C ASN A 147 -4.95 4.51 -1.87
N ILE A 148 -4.42 3.30 -2.05
CA ILE A 148 -4.88 2.39 -3.09
C ILE A 148 -4.84 0.94 -2.61
N SER A 149 -5.91 0.20 -2.89
CA SER A 149 -5.94 -1.24 -2.73
C SER A 149 -5.26 -1.95 -3.90
N ILE A 150 -4.83 -3.20 -3.71
CA ILE A 150 -4.19 -3.97 -4.79
C ILE A 150 -5.13 -4.18 -5.99
N SER A 151 -6.43 -4.33 -5.74
CA SER A 151 -7.45 -4.47 -6.79
C SER A 151 -7.50 -3.22 -7.66
N GLU A 152 -7.59 -2.04 -7.04
CA GLU A 152 -7.58 -0.75 -7.75
C GLU A 152 -6.26 -0.50 -8.50
N LEU A 153 -5.12 -0.93 -7.92
CA LEU A 153 -3.80 -0.81 -8.56
C LEU A 153 -3.71 -1.66 -9.83
N ASN A 154 -4.30 -2.86 -9.82
CA ASN A 154 -4.28 -3.78 -10.95
C ASN A 154 -5.11 -3.26 -12.12
N GLU A 155 -6.29 -2.70 -11.84
CA GLU A 155 -7.21 -2.17 -12.85
C GLU A 155 -6.72 -0.87 -13.52
N THR A 156 -5.82 -0.14 -12.87
CA THR A 156 -5.40 1.19 -13.32
C THR A 156 -4.28 1.12 -14.37
N LYS A 157 -4.54 1.65 -15.59
CA LYS A 157 -3.65 1.52 -16.75
C LYS A 157 -2.29 2.21 -16.58
N ALA A 158 -2.27 3.37 -15.96
CA ALA A 158 -1.10 4.08 -15.46
C ALA A 158 -1.64 5.32 -14.76
N ILE A 159 -1.13 5.66 -13.59
CA ILE A 159 -1.52 6.89 -12.94
C ILE A 159 -0.26 7.67 -12.64
N ARG A 160 -0.12 8.76 -13.38
CA ARG A 160 0.82 9.82 -13.05
C ARG A 160 0.06 10.84 -12.24
N ASN A 161 0.56 11.16 -11.06
CA ASN A 161 0.02 12.30 -10.32
C ASN A 161 0.48 13.62 -10.95
N ASP A 162 -0.02 14.74 -10.43
CA ASP A 162 0.37 16.10 -10.84
C ASP A 162 1.89 16.35 -10.72
N MET A 163 2.61 15.53 -9.95
CA MET A 163 4.06 15.57 -9.82
C MET A 163 4.81 14.74 -10.88
N LEU A 164 4.09 14.14 -11.84
CA LEU A 164 4.57 13.22 -12.86
C LEU A 164 5.19 11.93 -12.30
N PHE A 165 4.82 11.57 -11.07
CA PHE A 165 5.30 10.36 -10.41
C PHE A 165 4.45 9.15 -10.84
N ASP A 166 5.11 8.16 -11.45
CA ASP A 166 4.49 6.88 -11.83
C ASP A 166 4.45 5.95 -10.62
N TYR A 167 3.38 6.08 -9.83
CA TYR A 167 3.28 5.29 -8.61
C TYR A 167 3.03 3.82 -8.87
N LYS A 168 2.38 3.43 -9.97
CA LYS A 168 2.11 2.00 -10.24
C LYS A 168 3.42 1.26 -10.42
N HIS A 169 4.29 1.77 -11.29
CA HIS A 169 5.59 1.18 -11.51
C HIS A 169 6.44 1.19 -10.25
N TRP A 170 6.46 2.32 -9.52
CA TRP A 170 7.23 2.45 -8.29
C TRP A 170 6.76 1.47 -7.20
N ILE A 171 5.45 1.33 -7.01
CA ILE A 171 4.82 0.41 -6.05
C ILE A 171 5.20 -1.03 -6.36
N ILE A 172 5.07 -1.47 -7.62
CA ILE A 172 5.37 -2.86 -8.01
C ILE A 172 6.84 -3.18 -7.70
N LYS A 173 7.75 -2.30 -8.14
CA LYS A 173 9.18 -2.47 -7.88
C LYS A 173 9.48 -2.50 -6.37
N LYS A 174 8.88 -1.61 -5.60
CA LYS A 174 9.09 -1.56 -4.14
C LYS A 174 8.51 -2.78 -3.43
N ASN A 175 7.37 -3.29 -3.88
CA ASN A 175 6.79 -4.51 -3.36
C ASN A 175 7.75 -5.70 -3.54
N GLU A 176 8.34 -5.86 -4.71
CA GLU A 176 9.35 -6.90 -4.95
C GLU A 176 10.58 -6.75 -4.06
N GLU A 177 11.07 -5.52 -3.86
CA GLU A 177 12.18 -5.23 -2.94
C GLU A 177 11.82 -5.59 -1.50
N ILE A 178 10.62 -5.22 -1.03
CA ILE A 178 10.12 -5.49 0.31
C ILE A 178 10.02 -7.00 0.57
N ILE A 179 9.44 -7.76 -0.36
CA ILE A 179 9.32 -9.22 -0.25
C ILE A 179 10.70 -9.87 -0.21
N LYS A 180 11.66 -9.40 -1.02
CA LYS A 180 13.05 -9.90 -0.98
C LYS A 180 13.73 -9.62 0.36
N ILE A 181 13.59 -8.41 0.91
CA ILE A 181 14.15 -8.06 2.22
C ILE A 181 13.52 -8.90 3.33
N TYR A 182 12.21 -9.13 3.24
CA TYR A 182 11.46 -9.92 4.21
C TYR A 182 11.87 -11.40 4.18
N ASN A 183 11.97 -12.00 2.99
CA ASN A 183 12.29 -13.42 2.79
C ASN A 183 13.79 -13.77 2.93
N ASN A 184 14.69 -12.80 2.79
CA ASN A 184 16.13 -13.02 2.98
C ASN A 184 16.55 -12.98 4.48
N LYS A 185 15.58 -12.96 5.40
CA LYS A 185 15.79 -13.26 6.82
C LYS A 185 15.86 -14.77 7.05
#